data_AF-A0A0K2U5X3-F1
#
_entry.id   AF-A0A0K2U5X3-F1
#
_cell.length_a   1.000
_cell.length_b   1.000
_cell.length_c   1.000
_cell.angle_alpha   90.00
_cell.angle_beta   90.00
_cell.angle_gamma   90.00
#
_symmetry.space_group_name_H-M   'P 1'
#
loop_
_entity.id
_entity.type
_entity.pdbx_description
1 polymer ?
#
loop_
_entity_poly.entity_id
_entity_poly.type
_entity_poly.pdbx_seq_one_letter_code
_entity_poly.pdbx_strand_id
1 'polypeptide(L)'
;SPSLSPVSDHPKNLETFPFGENKDQNYYSWRARQNLDYSYLLNHVFNHFSFTYYLHLEDDITVTSLYLQKMEEFINATLPDSDWSMISFCNLGFIGKLFKKSDLPFLESMFKAFYKAIPCDWILELFILGRTGGLSSQGFPYS
;
A
#
# COMPACT_ATOMS: atom_id res chain seq x y z
N SER A 1 3.71 -10.28 -12.61
CA SER A 1 5.10 -9.88 -12.27
C SER A 1 5.80 -10.94 -11.43
N PRO A 2 7.14 -11.09 -11.54
CA PRO A 2 7.92 -11.97 -10.67
C PRO A 2 7.85 -11.48 -9.21
N SER A 3 7.94 -12.39 -8.24
CA SER A 3 7.97 -12.05 -6.81
C SER A 3 9.28 -11.31 -6.46
N LEU A 4 9.20 -10.31 -5.58
CA LEU A 4 10.35 -9.51 -5.12
C LEU A 4 10.98 -10.08 -3.85
N SER A 5 10.18 -10.79 -3.04
CA SER A 5 10.60 -11.39 -1.79
C SER A 5 11.39 -12.70 -2.01
N PRO A 6 12.40 -13.00 -1.17
CA PRO A 6 13.15 -14.26 -1.26
C PRO A 6 12.24 -15.48 -1.10
N VAL A 7 12.53 -16.55 -1.85
CA VAL A 7 11.73 -17.80 -1.81
C VAL A 7 11.69 -18.43 -0.41
N SER A 8 12.73 -18.22 0.40
CA SER A 8 12.78 -18.66 1.80
C SER A 8 11.65 -18.10 2.65
N ASP A 9 11.21 -16.89 2.34
CA ASP A 9 10.26 -16.11 3.14
C ASP A 9 8.82 -16.38 2.72
N HIS A 10 8.64 -17.03 1.57
CA HIS A 10 7.32 -17.41 1.11
C HIS A 10 6.65 -18.35 2.12
N PRO A 11 5.33 -18.16 2.33
CA PRO A 11 4.58 -18.99 3.25
C PRO A 11 4.61 -20.46 2.80
N LYS A 12 5.03 -21.34 3.72
CA LYS A 12 4.91 -22.80 3.59
C LYS A 12 3.72 -23.23 4.45
N ASN A 13 2.75 -23.92 3.84
CA ASN A 13 1.52 -24.46 4.46
C ASN A 13 0.68 -23.43 5.25
N LEU A 14 -0.41 -22.95 4.64
CA LEU A 14 -1.28 -21.89 5.19
C LEU A 14 -2.65 -22.43 5.60
N GLU A 15 -2.67 -23.50 6.39
CA GLU A 15 -3.91 -24.18 6.76
C GLU A 15 -4.81 -23.36 7.72
N THR A 16 -4.32 -22.24 8.26
CA THR A 16 -5.04 -21.47 9.29
C THR A 16 -5.02 -19.96 9.02
N PHE A 17 -5.82 -19.51 8.06
CA PHE A 17 -6.28 -18.11 8.05
C PHE A 17 -7.60 -18.00 8.85
N PRO A 18 -7.73 -17.05 9.78
CA PRO A 18 -8.87 -17.00 10.70
C PRO A 18 -10.18 -16.48 10.07
N PHE A 19 -10.20 -16.09 8.78
CA PHE A 19 -11.37 -15.49 8.15
C PHE A 19 -11.62 -16.00 6.72
N GLY A 20 -12.64 -16.82 6.55
CA GLY A 20 -13.32 -17.02 5.26
C GLY A 20 -13.44 -18.47 4.79
N GLU A 21 -14.69 -18.91 4.65
CA GLU A 21 -15.17 -20.14 4.01
C GLU A 21 -14.34 -20.57 2.78
N ASN A 22 -13.92 -21.86 2.73
CA ASN A 22 -13.52 -22.61 1.53
C ASN A 22 -12.63 -21.90 0.48
N LYS A 23 -11.77 -20.95 0.87
CA LYS A 23 -10.84 -20.33 -0.06
C LYS A 23 -9.58 -21.19 -0.20
N ASP A 24 -9.20 -21.46 -1.44
CA ASP A 24 -8.05 -22.32 -1.76
C ASP A 24 -6.77 -21.83 -1.08
N GLN A 25 -5.96 -22.77 -0.58
CA GLN A 25 -4.65 -22.49 0.01
C GLN A 25 -3.72 -21.66 -0.91
N ASN A 26 -3.91 -21.78 -2.22
CA ASN A 26 -3.22 -20.99 -3.24
C ASN A 26 -3.53 -19.50 -3.15
N TYR A 27 -4.79 -19.14 -2.86
CA TYR A 27 -5.25 -17.77 -2.74
C TYR A 27 -4.65 -17.06 -1.52
N TYR A 28 -4.66 -17.74 -0.38
CA TYR A 28 -4.00 -17.27 0.84
C TYR A 28 -2.49 -17.13 0.67
N SER A 29 -1.87 -18.09 -0.02
CA SER A 29 -0.44 -18.05 -0.32
C SER A 29 -0.07 -16.91 -1.25
N TRP A 30 -0.91 -16.65 -2.24
CA TRP A 30 -0.73 -15.53 -3.14
C TRP A 30 -0.78 -14.19 -2.40
N ARG A 31 -1.75 -13.99 -1.50
CA ARG A 31 -1.84 -12.76 -0.70
C ARG A 31 -0.66 -12.54 0.23
N ALA A 32 -0.25 -13.59 0.92
CA ALA A 32 0.90 -13.48 1.82
C ALA A 32 2.20 -13.20 1.05
N ARG A 33 2.36 -13.74 -0.16
CA ARG A 33 3.46 -13.37 -1.06
C ARG A 33 3.36 -11.91 -1.50
N GLN A 34 2.17 -11.47 -1.92
CA GLN A 34 1.94 -10.09 -2.36
C GLN A 34 2.29 -9.08 -1.25
N ASN A 35 1.84 -9.32 -0.01
CA ASN A 35 2.18 -8.48 1.14
C ASN A 35 3.70 -8.40 1.40
N LEU A 36 4.40 -9.53 1.28
CA LEU A 36 5.87 -9.54 1.40
C LEU A 36 6.52 -8.75 0.27
N ASP A 37 6.08 -8.96 -0.97
CA ASP A 37 6.61 -8.23 -2.12
C ASP A 37 6.46 -6.73 -1.96
N TYR A 38 5.35 -6.25 -1.40
CA TYR A 38 5.17 -4.85 -1.04
C TYR A 38 6.14 -4.40 0.05
N SER A 39 6.31 -5.15 1.15
CA SER A 39 7.30 -4.81 2.19
C SER A 39 8.70 -4.66 1.59
N TYR A 40 9.14 -5.64 0.80
CA TYR A 40 10.46 -5.60 0.15
C TYR A 40 10.61 -4.43 -0.83
N LEU A 41 9.57 -4.14 -1.63
CA LEU A 41 9.56 -2.99 -2.54
C LEU A 41 9.68 -1.67 -1.78
N LEU A 42 8.89 -1.47 -0.73
CA LEU A 42 8.89 -0.24 0.07
C LEU A 42 10.24 -0.04 0.76
N ASN A 43 10.82 -1.12 1.31
CA ASN A 43 12.16 -1.08 1.89
C ASN A 43 13.23 -0.69 0.86
N HIS A 44 13.19 -1.32 -0.32
CA HIS A 44 14.13 -1.05 -1.39
C HIS A 44 14.03 0.41 -1.87
N VAL A 45 12.81 0.89 -2.14
CA VAL A 45 12.57 2.26 -2.59
C VAL A 45 13.07 3.26 -1.54
N PHE A 46 12.72 3.07 -0.28
CA PHE A 46 13.12 3.96 0.82
C PHE A 46 14.65 4.11 0.95
N ASN A 47 15.39 2.99 0.85
CA ASN A 47 16.82 2.94 1.06
C ASN A 47 17.66 3.39 -0.15
N HIS A 48 17.15 3.24 -1.37
CA HIS A 48 17.93 3.45 -2.59
C HIS A 48 17.59 4.72 -3.38
N PHE A 49 16.47 5.39 -3.07
CA PHE A 49 16.01 6.54 -3.85
C PHE A 49 15.80 7.79 -2.99
N SER A 50 16.04 8.95 -3.60
CA SER A 50 15.71 10.27 -3.03
C SER A 50 14.41 10.78 -3.64
N PHE A 51 13.39 10.97 -2.82
CA PHE A 51 12.05 11.40 -3.22
C PHE A 51 11.30 11.95 -2.01
N THR A 52 10.25 12.74 -2.26
CA THR A 52 9.36 13.28 -1.22
C THR A 52 8.13 12.41 -1.02
N TYR A 53 7.54 11.94 -2.12
CA TYR A 53 6.31 11.17 -2.13
C TYR A 53 6.49 9.87 -2.92
N TYR A 54 5.81 8.82 -2.47
CA TYR A 54 5.74 7.52 -3.13
C TYR A 54 4.30 7.26 -3.56
N LEU A 55 4.10 7.00 -4.86
CA LEU A 55 2.80 6.62 -5.42
C LEU A 55 2.84 5.14 -5.80
N HIS A 56 1.92 4.35 -5.26
CA HIS A 56 1.79 2.93 -5.61
C HIS A 56 0.87 2.75 -6.81
N LEU A 57 1.37 2.10 -7.86
CA LEU A 57 0.67 1.82 -9.12
C LEU A 57 0.99 0.40 -9.60
N GLU A 58 0.06 -0.21 -10.33
CA GLU A 58 0.28 -1.42 -11.13
C GLU A 58 0.70 -1.07 -12.57
N ASP A 59 1.18 -2.06 -13.29
CA ASP A 59 1.74 -1.95 -14.64
C ASP A 59 0.68 -1.80 -15.73
N ASP A 60 -0.56 -2.18 -15.49
CA ASP A 60 -1.67 -2.16 -16.44
C ASP A 60 -2.62 -0.97 -16.29
N ILE A 61 -2.19 0.08 -15.58
CA ILE A 61 -3.02 1.27 -15.33
C ILE A 61 -3.01 2.20 -16.54
N THR A 62 -4.22 2.62 -16.94
CA THR A 62 -4.42 3.73 -17.86
C THR A 62 -4.85 4.97 -17.08
N VAL A 63 -4.19 6.10 -17.35
CA VAL A 63 -4.48 7.37 -16.69
C VAL A 63 -5.21 8.32 -17.62
N THR A 64 -6.15 9.08 -17.07
CA THR A 64 -6.82 10.17 -17.80
C THR A 64 -5.82 11.28 -18.13
N SER A 65 -6.10 12.06 -19.18
CA SER A 65 -5.27 13.21 -19.51
C SER A 65 -5.14 14.17 -18.31
N LEU A 66 -3.93 14.74 -18.14
CA LEU A 66 -3.58 15.68 -17.07
C LEU A 66 -3.64 15.11 -15.65
N TYR A 67 -3.71 13.79 -15.47
CA TYR A 67 -3.84 13.18 -14.14
C TYR A 67 -2.72 13.59 -13.19
N LEU A 68 -1.45 13.46 -13.60
CA LEU A 68 -0.30 13.86 -12.78
C LEU A 68 -0.31 15.35 -12.43
N GLN A 69 -0.65 16.21 -13.39
CA GLN A 69 -0.76 17.65 -13.15
C GLN A 69 -1.81 17.95 -12.09
N LYS A 70 -3.00 17.34 -12.19
CA LYS A 70 -4.07 17.52 -11.19
C LYS A 70 -3.68 16.95 -9.82
N MET A 71 -2.90 15.87 -9.78
CA MET A 71 -2.36 15.34 -8.52
C MET A 71 -1.41 16.34 -7.87
N GLU A 72 -0.47 16.90 -8.64
CA GLU A 72 0.48 17.90 -8.15
C GLU A 72 -0.23 19.19 -7.68
N GLU A 73 -1.20 19.67 -8.45
CA GLU A 73 -2.03 20.82 -8.07
C GLU A 73 -2.76 20.59 -6.74
N PHE A 74 -3.36 19.40 -6.55
CA PHE A 74 -4.02 19.04 -5.29
C PHE A 74 -3.03 18.98 -4.12
N ILE A 75 -1.86 18.36 -4.34
CA ILE A 75 -0.82 18.27 -3.31
C ILE A 75 -0.37 19.67 -2.88
N ASN A 76 -0.08 20.53 -3.83
CA ASN A 76 0.44 21.87 -3.55
C ASN A 76 -0.62 22.80 -2.95
N ALA A 77 -1.89 22.68 -3.38
CA ALA A 77 -2.95 23.58 -2.94
C ALA A 77 -3.57 23.20 -1.58
N THR A 78 -3.56 21.92 -1.21
CA THR A 78 -4.40 21.43 -0.09
C THR A 78 -3.61 20.89 1.09
N LEU A 79 -2.34 20.53 0.88
CA LEU A 79 -1.57 19.74 1.83
C LEU A 79 -0.42 20.40 2.61
N PRO A 80 0.07 21.63 2.30
CA PRO A 80 1.18 22.24 3.05
C PRO A 80 0.94 22.33 4.56
N ASP A 81 -0.32 22.52 4.98
CA ASP A 81 -0.72 22.72 6.38
C ASP A 81 -1.46 21.51 6.99
N SER A 82 -1.48 20.36 6.31
CA SER A 82 -2.29 19.19 6.71
C SER A 82 -1.43 18.00 7.18
N ASP A 83 -1.78 17.43 8.34
CA ASP A 83 -1.19 16.19 8.85
C ASP A 83 -1.87 14.95 8.25
N TRP A 84 -1.65 14.74 6.95
CA TRP A 84 -2.12 13.55 6.24
C TRP A 84 -1.03 12.47 6.17
N SER A 85 -1.46 11.21 6.07
CA SER A 85 -0.56 10.05 5.95
C SER A 85 -0.72 9.27 4.65
N MET A 86 -1.92 9.29 4.05
CA MET A 86 -2.20 8.66 2.76
C MET A 86 -3.23 9.48 1.98
N ILE A 87 -3.02 9.58 0.67
CA ILE A 87 -4.00 10.13 -0.28
C ILE A 87 -4.43 9.03 -1.23
N SER A 88 -5.72 8.95 -1.47
CA SER A 88 -6.32 7.95 -2.36
C SER A 88 -6.80 8.62 -3.64
N PHE A 89 -6.20 8.25 -4.78
CA PHE A 89 -6.60 8.75 -6.09
C PHE A 89 -7.52 7.80 -6.86
N CYS A 90 -7.65 6.55 -6.41
CA CYS A 90 -8.66 5.61 -6.90
C CYS A 90 -9.19 4.73 -5.75
N ASN A 91 -10.39 4.19 -5.91
CA ASN A 91 -11.03 3.36 -4.88
C ASN A 91 -10.55 1.90 -4.89
N LEU A 92 -9.59 1.55 -5.74
CA LEU A 92 -9.13 0.18 -5.94
C LEU A 92 -7.99 -0.18 -4.98
N GLY A 93 -8.34 -0.85 -3.88
CA GLY A 93 -7.40 -1.50 -2.97
C GLY A 93 -6.16 -0.68 -2.60
N PHE A 94 -4.96 -1.26 -2.73
CA PHE A 94 -3.66 -0.57 -2.49
C PHE A 94 -3.17 0.30 -3.65
N ILE A 95 -3.85 0.28 -4.79
CA ILE A 95 -3.42 1.01 -6.00
C ILE A 95 -3.82 2.48 -5.87
N GLY A 96 -3.05 3.37 -6.52
CA GLY A 96 -3.33 4.80 -6.56
C GLY A 96 -3.23 5.47 -5.20
N LYS A 97 -2.41 4.92 -4.30
CA LYS A 97 -2.17 5.46 -2.96
C LYS A 97 -0.84 6.19 -2.91
N LEU A 98 -0.88 7.42 -2.43
CA LEU A 98 0.29 8.26 -2.25
C LEU A 98 0.63 8.37 -0.77
N PHE A 99 1.92 8.21 -0.46
CA PHE A 99 2.48 8.26 0.88
C PHE A 99 3.65 9.24 0.95
N LYS A 100 3.87 9.84 2.12
CA LYS A 100 5.12 10.56 2.42
C LYS A 100 6.26 9.55 2.57
N LYS A 101 7.47 9.91 2.13
CA LYS A 101 8.67 9.07 2.35
C LYS A 101 8.86 8.68 3.82
N SER A 102 8.54 9.59 4.75
CA SER A 102 8.64 9.38 6.19
C SER A 102 7.76 8.27 6.74
N ASP A 103 6.65 7.96 6.06
CA ASP A 103 5.70 6.95 6.55
C ASP A 103 5.98 5.55 5.97
N LEU A 104 6.85 5.44 4.95
CA LEU A 104 7.18 4.16 4.32
C LEU A 104 7.78 3.12 5.28
N PRO A 105 8.68 3.46 6.22
CA PRO A 105 9.22 2.46 7.14
C PRO A 105 8.14 1.83 8.04
N PHE A 106 7.17 2.63 8.48
CA PHE A 106 6.05 2.13 9.29
C PHE A 106 5.13 1.24 8.46
N LEU A 107 4.79 1.67 7.24
CA LEU A 107 3.97 0.88 6.32
C LEU A 107 4.64 -0.45 5.94
N GLU A 108 5.94 -0.43 5.64
CA GLU A 108 6.73 -1.63 5.38
C GLU A 108 6.69 -2.61 6.55
N SER A 109 6.90 -2.12 7.77
CA SER A 109 6.84 -2.93 8.98
C SER A 109 5.45 -3.53 9.20
N MET A 110 4.38 -2.81 8.88
CA MET A 110 3.01 -3.34 8.93
C MET A 110 2.81 -4.47 7.91
N PHE A 111 3.23 -4.28 6.66
CA PHE A 111 3.17 -5.35 5.64
C PHE A 111 3.93 -6.59 6.09
N LYS A 112 5.12 -6.41 6.67
CA LYS A 112 5.95 -7.52 7.17
C LYS A 112 5.34 -8.21 8.39
N ALA A 113 4.73 -7.46 9.31
CA ALA A 113 4.12 -8.01 10.52
C ALA A 113 2.82 -8.78 10.21
N PHE A 114 2.02 -8.29 9.26
CA PHE A 114 0.70 -8.81 8.98
C PHE A 114 0.61 -9.63 7.69
N TYR A 115 1.74 -9.95 7.04
CA TYR A 115 1.73 -10.59 5.71
C TYR A 115 0.88 -11.86 5.62
N LYS A 116 0.83 -12.68 6.68
CA LYS A 116 0.01 -13.90 6.78
C LYS A 116 -1.32 -13.73 7.51
N ALA A 117 -1.62 -12.54 8.04
CA ALA A 117 -2.78 -12.37 8.91
C ALA A 117 -3.98 -11.81 8.15
N ILE A 118 -3.76 -10.75 7.38
CA ILE A 118 -4.82 -9.96 6.75
C ILE A 118 -4.40 -9.51 5.34
N PRO A 119 -5.37 -9.25 4.43
CA PRO A 119 -5.09 -8.71 3.11
C PRO A 119 -4.49 -7.29 3.17
N CYS A 120 -3.78 -6.89 2.11
CA CYS A 120 -3.14 -5.58 2.00
C CYS A 120 -4.10 -4.41 2.27
N ASP A 121 -5.34 -4.48 1.77
CA ASP A 121 -6.33 -3.42 1.93
C ASP A 121 -6.60 -3.10 3.41
N TRP A 122 -6.71 -4.13 4.25
CA TRP A 122 -6.92 -3.98 5.70
C TRP A 122 -5.66 -3.50 6.42
N ILE A 123 -4.47 -3.86 5.92
CA ILE A 123 -3.21 -3.32 6.44
C ILE A 123 -3.18 -1.80 6.24
N LEU A 124 -3.70 -1.29 5.11
CA LEU A 124 -3.79 0.15 4.86
C LEU A 124 -4.78 0.86 5.77
N GLU A 125 -5.93 0.25 6.02
CA GLU A 125 -6.90 0.77 6.98
C GLU A 125 -6.28 0.89 8.39
N LEU A 126 -5.56 -0.15 8.83
CA LEU A 126 -4.82 -0.12 10.09
C LEU A 126 -3.69 0.91 10.10
N PHE A 127 -2.99 1.09 8.99
CA PHE A 127 -1.95 2.10 8.85
C PHE A 127 -2.51 3.51 9.05
N ILE A 128 -3.64 3.84 8.40
CA ILE A 128 -4.30 5.15 8.55
C ILE A 128 -4.75 5.32 10.00
N LEU A 129 -5.45 4.32 10.56
CA LEU A 129 -5.93 4.36 11.94
C LEU A 129 -4.78 4.58 12.94
N GLY A 130 -3.67 3.85 12.77
CA GLY A 130 -2.50 3.93 13.63
C GLY A 130 -1.72 5.24 13.47
N ARG A 131 -1.75 5.87 12.29
CA ARG A 131 -0.95 7.08 12.01
C ARG A 131 -1.69 8.39 12.28
N THR A 132 -3.01 8.42 12.08
CA THR A 132 -3.84 9.63 12.24
C THR A 132 -4.83 9.56 13.42
N GLY A 133 -4.82 8.47 14.20
CA GLY A 133 -5.79 8.27 15.28
C GLY A 133 -7.23 8.13 14.79
N GLY A 134 -7.43 7.78 13.52
CA GLY A 134 -8.75 7.61 12.89
C GLY A 134 -9.27 8.82 12.10
N LEU A 135 -8.45 9.85 11.87
CA LEU A 135 -8.82 11.02 11.05
C LEU A 135 -8.34 10.88 9.60
N SER A 136 -9.32 10.71 8.71
CA SER A 136 -9.33 10.85 7.23
C SER A 136 -8.10 10.43 6.40
N SER A 137 -8.29 9.42 5.53
CA SER A 137 -7.70 9.45 4.20
C SER A 137 -8.33 10.61 3.41
N GLN A 138 -7.52 11.48 2.82
CA GLN A 138 -8.04 12.51 1.92
C GLN A 138 -8.27 11.85 0.55
N GLY A 139 -9.54 11.78 0.14
CA GLY A 139 -9.95 11.28 -1.16
C GLY A 139 -9.79 12.34 -2.23
N PHE A 140 -9.32 11.94 -3.41
CA PHE A 140 -9.30 12.83 -4.56
C PHE A 140 -10.73 13.13 -5.01
N PRO A 141 -11.12 14.39 -5.26
CA PRO A 141 -12.51 14.77 -5.51
C PRO A 141 -13.12 14.25 -6.82
N TYR A 142 -12.39 13.44 -7.60
CA TYR A 142 -12.80 12.92 -8.90
C TYR A 142 -12.52 11.42 -9.08
N SER A 143 -12.34 10.68 -7.99
CA SER A 143 -12.19 9.21 -8.00
C SER A 143 -13.45 8.48 -8.42
#